data_AF-A0A7V1LV21-F1
#
_entry.id   AF-A0A7V1LV21-F1
#
_cell.length_a   1.000
_cell.length_b   1.000
_cell.length_c   1.000
_cell.angle_alpha   90.00
_cell.angle_beta   90.00
_cell.angle_gamma   90.00
#
_symmetry.space_group_name_H-M   'P 1'
#
loop_
_entity.id
_entity.type
_entity.pdbx_description
1 polymer ?
#
loop_
_entity_poly.entity_id
_entity_poly.type
_entity_poly.pdbx_seq_one_letter_code
_entity_poly.pdbx_strand_id
1 'polypeptide(L)'
;MFEIDLDLVKKYDKPGPRYTSYPTAPHFNESFTHQDYLDEIIKTNYGEGLPDLSLYYHLPYCDTLCYFCGCNMLITRNRDRVKEYINYVKKEIDLLRAYILAGRKVSQLHWGGGTP
;
A
#
# COMPACT_ATOMS: atom_id res chain seq x y z
N MET A 1 -29.24 13.20 -22.03
CA MET A 1 -28.77 11.80 -22.05
C MET A 1 -27.36 11.85 -22.59
N PHE A 2 -26.36 11.30 -21.87
CA PHE A 2 -25.01 11.26 -22.41
C PHE A 2 -25.00 10.30 -23.62
N GLU A 3 -24.55 10.78 -24.77
CA GLU A 3 -24.37 9.96 -25.96
C GLU A 3 -23.02 9.26 -25.83
N ILE A 4 -23.03 7.92 -25.82
CA ILE A 4 -21.81 7.11 -25.72
C ILE A 4 -21.34 6.81 -27.14
N ASP A 5 -20.22 7.41 -27.53
CA ASP A 5 -19.56 7.11 -28.81
C ASP A 5 -18.83 5.76 -28.72
N LEU A 6 -19.45 4.74 -29.30
CA LEU A 6 -18.91 3.37 -29.32
C LEU A 6 -17.64 3.25 -30.17
N ASP A 7 -17.44 4.14 -31.14
CA ASP A 7 -16.25 4.11 -31.99
C ASP A 7 -15.04 4.64 -31.22
N LEU A 8 -15.23 5.66 -30.36
CA LEU A 8 -14.21 6.09 -29.41
C LEU A 8 -13.86 5.00 -28.39
N VAL A 9 -14.85 4.30 -27.83
CA VAL A 9 -14.60 3.20 -26.89
C VAL A 9 -13.75 2.11 -27.56
N LYS A 10 -14.14 1.64 -28.75
CA LYS A 10 -13.35 0.65 -29.51
C LYS A 10 -11.94 1.12 -29.86
N LYS A 11 -11.77 2.42 -30.12
CA LYS A 11 -10.46 3.00 -30.45
C LYS A 11 -9.50 2.97 -29.26
N TYR A 12 -9.99 3.22 -28.05
CA TYR A 12 -9.18 3.40 -26.83
C TYR A 12 -9.21 2.24 -25.85
N ASP A 13 -10.05 1.22 -26.05
CA ASP A 13 -10.04 -0.05 -25.31
C ASP A 13 -8.79 -0.87 -25.66
N LYS A 14 -7.65 -0.43 -25.12
CA LYS A 14 -6.33 -1.04 -25.31
C LYS A 14 -5.65 -1.17 -23.94
N PRO A 15 -4.79 -2.19 -23.77
CA PRO A 15 -3.95 -2.29 -22.57
C PRO A 15 -3.16 -0.99 -22.35
N GLY A 16 -3.30 -0.41 -21.17
CA GLY A 16 -2.63 0.82 -20.77
C GLY A 16 -2.04 0.70 -19.36
N PRO A 17 -1.10 1.57 -18.99
CA PRO A 17 -0.54 1.57 -17.65
C PRO A 17 -1.62 1.92 -16.63
N ARG A 18 -1.62 1.20 -15.50
CA ARG A 18 -2.51 1.52 -14.39
C ARG A 18 -1.93 2.72 -13.65
N TYR A 19 -2.56 3.87 -13.77
CA TYR A 19 -2.16 5.11 -13.07
C TYR A 19 -2.59 5.07 -11.60
N THR A 20 -1.92 4.26 -10.79
CA THR A 20 -2.14 4.18 -9.33
C THR A 20 -1.33 5.21 -8.56
N SER A 21 -0.23 5.70 -9.15
CA SER A 21 0.66 6.73 -8.61
C SER A 21 1.40 7.42 -9.77
N TYR A 22 2.03 8.56 -9.47
CA TYR A 22 2.95 9.22 -10.39
C TYR A 22 4.21 9.69 -9.66
N PRO A 23 5.42 9.27 -10.07
CA PRO A 23 5.70 8.26 -11.09
C PRO A 23 5.12 6.87 -10.76
N THR A 24 4.94 6.04 -11.79
CA THR A 24 4.39 4.68 -11.64
C THR A 24 5.43 3.71 -11.08
N ALA A 25 4.99 2.59 -10.50
CA ALA A 25 5.88 1.56 -9.91
C ALA A 25 7.07 1.08 -10.78
N PRO A 26 6.98 0.99 -12.13
CA PRO A 26 8.15 0.68 -12.96
C PRO A 26 9.34 1.65 -12.84
N HIS A 27 9.15 2.83 -12.25
CA HIS A 27 10.24 3.75 -11.95
C HIS A 27 10.96 3.45 -10.63
N PHE A 28 10.40 2.57 -9.78
CA PHE A 28 11.07 2.16 -8.55
C PHE A 28 12.30 1.33 -8.89
N ASN A 29 13.40 1.62 -8.20
CA ASN A 29 14.68 0.97 -8.41
C ASN A 29 15.50 0.99 -7.12
N GLU A 30 16.56 0.20 -7.08
CA GLU A 30 17.37 -0.04 -5.88
C GLU A 30 18.26 1.14 -5.45
N SER A 31 18.26 2.26 -6.19
CA SER A 31 18.99 3.46 -5.76
C SER A 31 18.32 4.17 -4.57
N PHE A 32 17.02 3.95 -4.36
CA PHE A 32 16.33 4.42 -3.16
C PHE A 32 16.59 3.48 -2.00
N THR A 33 17.30 3.97 -0.98
CA THR A 33 17.82 3.17 0.13
C THR A 33 16.97 3.27 1.39
N HIS A 34 17.31 2.46 2.39
CA HIS A 34 16.70 2.56 3.71
C HIS A 34 16.95 3.92 4.38
N GLN A 35 18.09 4.57 4.12
CA GLN A 35 18.40 5.88 4.69
C GLN A 35 17.48 6.95 4.08
N ASP A 36 17.30 6.94 2.75
CA ASP A 36 16.37 7.85 2.06
C ASP A 36 14.94 7.72 2.61
N TYR A 37 14.50 6.50 2.89
CA TYR A 37 13.20 6.22 3.51
C TYR A 37 13.07 6.84 4.90
N LEU A 38 14.07 6.65 5.78
CA LEU A 38 14.06 7.20 7.14
C LEU A 38 14.15 8.73 7.12
N ASP A 39 14.97 9.30 6.24
CA ASP A 39 15.13 10.74 6.10
C ASP A 39 13.82 11.41 5.69
N GLU A 40 13.06 10.81 4.77
CA GLU A 40 11.73 11.33 4.41
C GLU A 40 10.72 11.23 5.57
N ILE A 41 10.72 10.14 6.36
CA ILE A 41 9.87 10.07 7.57
C ILE A 41 10.24 11.21 8.54
N ILE A 42 11.53 11.33 8.86
CA ILE A 42 12.06 12.30 9.83
C ILE A 42 11.74 13.73 9.39
N LYS A 43 11.90 14.03 8.10
CA LYS A 43 11.58 15.33 7.50
C LYS A 43 10.12 15.74 7.73
N THR A 44 9.17 14.80 7.71
CA THR A 44 7.75 15.10 7.98
C THR A 44 7.43 15.47 9.43
N ASN A 45 8.40 15.36 10.35
CA ASN A 45 8.21 15.69 11.76
C ASN A 45 8.48 17.17 12.08
N TYR A 46 8.99 17.96 11.14
CA TYR A 46 9.39 19.35 11.37
C TYR A 46 8.51 20.33 10.58
N GLY A 47 8.36 21.55 11.10
CA GLY A 47 7.59 22.63 10.50
C GLY A 47 6.22 22.86 11.15
N GLU A 48 5.45 23.80 10.61
CA GLU A 48 4.08 24.09 11.02
C GLU A 48 3.09 23.28 10.19
N GLY A 49 1.95 22.89 10.79
CA GLY A 49 0.89 22.18 10.07
C GLY A 49 1.28 20.78 9.58
N LEU A 50 1.94 20.00 10.44
CA LEU A 50 2.40 18.65 10.09
C LEU A 50 1.24 17.79 9.54
N PRO A 51 1.42 17.06 8.43
CA PRO A 51 0.33 16.35 7.74
C PRO A 51 -0.20 15.16 8.56
N ASP A 52 -1.51 14.95 8.69
CA ASP A 52 -2.03 13.76 9.38
C ASP A 52 -1.49 12.44 8.74
N LEU A 53 -1.38 11.39 9.55
CA LEU A 53 -0.92 10.07 9.10
C LEU A 53 -2.08 9.26 8.50
N SER A 54 -1.82 8.64 7.35
CA SER A 54 -2.67 7.58 6.77
C SER A 54 -1.92 6.25 6.82
N LEU A 55 -2.49 5.26 7.51
CA LEU A 55 -1.87 3.96 7.72
C LEU A 55 -2.49 2.89 6.82
N TYR A 56 -1.66 2.17 6.08
CA TYR A 56 -2.05 1.01 5.28
C TYR A 56 -1.34 -0.23 5.79
N TYR A 57 -2.10 -1.29 6.08
CA TYR A 57 -1.55 -2.60 6.40
C TYR A 57 -1.96 -3.60 5.33
N HIS A 58 -0.98 -4.27 4.75
CA HIS A 58 -1.21 -5.34 3.80
C HIS A 58 -1.34 -6.66 4.55
N LEU A 59 -2.47 -7.34 4.44
CA LEU A 59 -2.71 -8.68 4.99
C LEU A 59 -2.85 -9.64 3.80
N PRO A 60 -1.79 -10.36 3.40
CA PRO A 60 -1.75 -11.02 2.10
C PRO A 60 -2.59 -12.30 2.04
N TYR A 61 -3.28 -12.73 3.09
CA TYR A 61 -3.83 -14.08 3.14
C TYR A 61 -5.25 -14.20 2.59
N CYS A 62 -5.51 -15.25 1.80
CA CYS A 62 -6.87 -15.69 1.47
C CYS A 62 -7.05 -17.18 1.76
N ASP A 63 -8.28 -17.58 2.09
CA ASP A 63 -8.62 -18.99 2.32
C ASP A 63 -8.75 -19.80 1.00
N THR A 64 -9.11 -19.13 -0.10
CA THR A 64 -9.41 -19.74 -1.41
C THR A 64 -8.79 -18.94 -2.56
N LEU A 65 -8.39 -19.64 -3.63
CA LEU A 65 -7.92 -19.03 -4.87
C LEU A 65 -9.09 -18.55 -5.74
N CYS A 66 -9.14 -17.26 -6.02
CA CYS A 66 -9.96 -16.72 -7.09
C CYS A 66 -9.13 -16.67 -8.38
N TYR A 67 -9.53 -17.40 -9.44
CA TYR A 67 -8.73 -17.51 -10.67
C TYR A 67 -8.55 -16.19 -11.45
N PHE A 68 -9.38 -15.19 -11.18
CA PHE A 68 -9.27 -13.85 -11.76
C PHE A 68 -8.39 -12.90 -10.93
N CYS A 69 -7.88 -13.33 -9.77
CA CYS A 69 -7.19 -12.44 -8.83
C CYS A 69 -5.80 -12.03 -9.33
N GLY A 70 -5.56 -10.72 -9.40
CA GLY A 70 -4.25 -10.12 -9.66
C GLY A 70 -3.66 -9.37 -8.45
N CYS A 71 -4.17 -9.62 -7.25
CA CYS A 71 -3.70 -8.98 -6.02
C CYS A 71 -2.38 -9.60 -5.55
N ASN A 72 -1.57 -8.84 -4.82
CA ASN A 72 -0.51 -9.44 -4.01
C ASN A 72 -1.17 -10.19 -2.85
N MET A 73 -1.16 -11.52 -2.91
CA MET A 73 -1.82 -12.39 -1.94
C MET A 73 -1.18 -13.79 -1.91
N LEU A 74 -1.45 -14.51 -0.84
CA LEU A 74 -0.99 -15.85 -0.52
C LEU A 74 -2.19 -16.68 -0.04
N ILE A 75 -2.42 -17.83 -0.66
CA ILE A 75 -3.48 -18.73 -0.23
C ILE A 75 -2.96 -19.59 0.90
N THR A 76 -3.62 -19.55 2.05
CA THR A 76 -3.29 -20.45 3.15
C THR A 76 -4.47 -20.64 4.07
N ARG A 77 -4.65 -21.88 4.54
CA ARG A 77 -5.54 -22.22 5.66
C ARG A 77 -4.79 -22.37 6.98
N ASN A 78 -3.46 -22.24 6.94
CA ASN A 78 -2.63 -22.35 8.13
C ASN A 78 -2.68 -21.04 8.93
N ARG A 79 -3.50 -21.04 9.98
CA ARG A 79 -3.69 -19.88 10.87
C ARG A 79 -2.42 -19.51 11.64
N ASP A 80 -1.47 -20.42 11.83
CA ASP A 80 -0.22 -20.10 12.51
C ASP A 80 0.71 -19.23 11.67
N ARG A 81 0.71 -19.41 10.34
CA ARG A 81 1.41 -18.49 9.41
C ARG A 81 0.84 -17.08 9.49
N VAL A 82 -0.48 -16.96 9.62
CA VAL A 82 -1.15 -15.66 9.79
C VAL A 82 -0.72 -15.01 11.10
N LYS A 83 -0.72 -15.75 12.22
CA LYS A 83 -0.26 -15.24 13.52
C LYS A 83 1.20 -14.78 13.47
N GLU A 84 2.06 -15.57 12.84
CA GLU A 84 3.48 -15.25 12.66
C GLU A 84 3.65 -13.94 11.87
N TYR A 85 2.92 -13.76 10.78
CA TYR A 85 2.92 -12.52 10.01
C TYR A 85 2.50 -11.31 10.83
N ILE A 86 1.42 -11.43 11.62
CA ILE A 86 0.97 -10.35 12.51
C ILE A 86 2.05 -9.99 13.54
N ASN A 87 2.85 -10.96 14.01
CA ASN A 87 3.98 -10.67 14.88
C ASN A 87 5.07 -9.86 14.15
N TYR A 88 5.33 -10.14 12.88
CA TYR A 88 6.27 -9.35 12.07
C TYR A 88 5.75 -7.93 11.80
N VAL A 89 4.46 -7.76 11.49
CA VAL A 89 3.85 -6.43 11.32
C VAL A 89 3.99 -5.61 12.60
N LYS A 90 3.75 -6.21 13.78
CA LYS A 90 3.95 -5.52 15.07
C LYS A 90 5.40 -5.10 15.28
N LYS A 91 6.37 -5.96 14.94
CA LYS A 91 7.80 -5.62 15.00
C LYS A 91 8.14 -4.44 14.09
N GLU A 92 7.61 -4.41 12.87
CA GLU A 92 7.80 -3.30 11.95
C GLU A 92 7.20 -2.00 12.49
N ILE A 93 5.99 -2.05 13.06
CA ILE A 93 5.37 -0.90 13.74
C ILE A 93 6.27 -0.39 14.88
N ASP A 94 6.80 -1.30 15.71
CA ASP A 94 7.67 -0.94 16.83
C ASP A 94 9.00 -0.33 16.37
N LEU A 95 9.51 -0.72 15.20
CA LEU A 95 10.70 -0.12 14.58
C LEU A 95 10.38 1.29 14.04
N LEU A 96 9.31 1.43 13.25
CA LEU A 96 8.98 2.69 12.58
C LEU A 96 8.49 3.77 13.53
N ARG A 97 7.75 3.42 14.59
CA ARG A 97 7.25 4.41 15.55
C ARG A 97 8.36 5.22 16.22
N ALA A 98 9.58 4.69 16.31
CA ALA A 98 10.72 5.38 16.90
C ALA A 98 11.17 6.61 16.07
N TYR A 99 10.79 6.67 14.79
CA TYR A 99 11.15 7.74 13.87
C TYR A 99 9.99 8.73 13.61
N ILE A 100 8.80 8.46 14.12
CA ILE A 100 7.61 9.29 13.95
C ILE A 100 7.45 10.18 15.19
N LEU A 101 7.23 11.48 15.00
CA LEU A 101 6.99 12.39 16.11
C LEU A 101 5.83 11.89 16.99
N ALA A 102 6.00 11.93 18.31
CA ALA A 102 4.96 11.54 19.23
C ALA A 102 3.73 12.46 19.09
N GLY A 103 2.53 11.88 19.12
CA GLY A 103 1.27 12.63 19.04
C GLY A 103 0.80 12.99 17.63
N ARG A 104 1.48 12.51 16.57
CA ARG A 104 1.00 12.65 15.18
C ARG A 104 -0.37 12.01 15.04
N LYS A 105 -1.35 12.77 14.55
CA LYS A 105 -2.74 12.32 14.40
C LYS A 105 -2.84 11.34 13.24
N VAL A 106 -3.44 10.18 13.48
CA VAL A 106 -3.85 9.24 12.43
C VAL A 106 -5.25 9.64 11.96
N SER A 107 -5.38 10.04 10.70
CA SER A 107 -6.66 10.44 10.09
C SER A 107 -7.31 9.30 9.31
N GLN A 108 -6.52 8.31 8.88
CA GLN A 108 -7.00 7.17 8.09
C GLN A 108 -6.25 5.89 8.45
N LEU A 109 -6.98 4.78 8.48
CA LEU A 109 -6.43 3.43 8.62
C LEU A 109 -7.17 2.50 7.67
N HIS A 110 -6.42 1.70 6.91
CA HIS A 110 -6.96 0.73 5.98
C HIS A 110 -6.20 -0.60 6.03
N TRP A 111 -6.95 -1.70 6.02
CA TRP A 111 -6.41 -3.03 5.82
C TRP A 111 -6.78 -3.51 4.43
N GLY A 112 -5.79 -3.92 3.64
CA GLY A 112 -6.00 -4.47 2.31
C GLY A 112 -5.11 -5.67 2.05
N GLY A 113 -5.09 -6.16 0.82
CA GLY A 113 -4.24 -7.27 0.39
C GLY A 113 -5.05 -8.46 -0.11
N GLY A 114 -4.98 -9.57 0.61
CA GLY A 114 -5.84 -10.71 0.39
C GLY A 114 -7.24 -10.46 0.99
N THR A 115 -7.55 -11.16 2.07
CA THR A 115 -8.80 -11.02 2.83
C THR A 115 -8.47 -10.64 4.28
N PRO A 116 -8.38 -9.33 4.59
CA PRO A 116 -8.34 -8.84 5.97
C PRO A 116 -9.46 -9.42 6.83
#